data_AF-A0A2B0WWY2-F1
#
_entry.id   AF-A0A2B0WWY2-F1
#
_cell.length_a   1.000
_cell.length_b   1.000
_cell.length_c   1.000
_cell.angle_alpha   90.00
_cell.angle_beta   90.00
_cell.angle_gamma   90.00
#
_symmetry.space_group_name_H-M   'P 1'
#
loop_
_entity.id
_entity.type
_entity.pdbx_description
1 polymer ?
#
loop_
_entity_poly.entity_id
_entity_poly.type
_entity_poly.pdbx_seq_one_letter_code
_entity_poly.pdbx_strand_id
1 'polypeptide(L)' 'MATLTEVKNGVRIEKDFLGEKEVPNFAYYGVQTMRAVENFPITGYKIHEGLIRAFA' A
#
# COMPACT_ATOMS: atom_id res chain seq x y z
N MET A 1 18.62 -20.99 -21.69
CA MET A 1 17.25 -21.18 -22.18
C MET A 1 16.33 -20.40 -21.24
N ALA A 2 15.65 -19.37 -21.77
CA ALA A 2 14.58 -18.64 -21.08
C ALA A 2 13.42 -19.60 -20.76
N THR A 3 12.50 -19.40 -19.81
CA THR A 3 11.76 -18.23 -19.34
C THR A 3 10.94 -18.71 -18.13
N LEU A 4 10.66 -17.85 -17.16
CA LEU A 4 9.33 -17.69 -16.55
C LEU A 4 9.43 -16.46 -15.66
N THR A 5 9.21 -15.30 -16.28
CA THR A 5 8.89 -14.06 -15.57
C THR A 5 7.71 -14.36 -14.67
N GLU A 6 7.96 -14.41 -13.36
CA GLU A 6 6.91 -14.51 -12.35
C GLU A 6 6.03 -13.27 -12.52
N VAL A 7 4.90 -13.42 -13.21
CA VAL A 7 3.90 -12.36 -13.23
C VAL A 7 3.42 -12.26 -11.79
N LYS A 8 3.84 -11.20 -11.10
CA LYS A 8 3.46 -10.84 -9.73
C LYS A 8 1.95 -10.56 -9.69
N ASN A 9 1.15 -11.61 -9.81
CA ASN A 9 -0.31 -11.58 -9.81
C ASN A 9 -0.80 -11.27 -8.40
N GLY A 10 -0.76 -10.00 -8.01
CA GLY A 10 -1.14 -9.61 -6.66
C GLY A 10 -0.80 -8.18 -6.28
N VAL A 11 -0.02 -7.47 -7.11
CA VAL A 11 0.32 -6.07 -6.90
C VAL A 11 0.05 -5.25 -8.17
N ARG A 12 -0.24 -3.96 -7.97
CA ARG A 12 -0.24 -2.91 -8.99
C ARG A 12 0.89 -1.94 -8.70
N ILE A 13 1.41 -1.30 -9.74
CA ILE A 13 2.39 -0.24 -9.58
C ILE A 13 1.67 1.11 -9.52
N GLU A 14 1.90 1.86 -8.46
CA GLU A 14 1.44 3.24 -8.31
C GLU A 14 2.64 4.20 -8.25
N LYS A 15 2.46 5.39 -8.80
CA LYS A 15 3.50 6.42 -8.87
C LYS A 15 3.08 7.66 -8.08
N ASP A 16 3.97 8.14 -7.22
CA ASP A 16 3.88 9.44 -6.56
C ASP A 16 5.15 10.28 -6.82
N PHE A 17 5.27 11.43 -6.15
CA PHE A 17 6.44 12.31 -6.30
C PHE A 17 7.75 11.69 -5.82
N LEU A 18 7.69 10.63 -5.02
CA LEU A 18 8.87 9.92 -4.51
C LEU A 18 9.24 8.73 -5.40
N GLY A 19 8.45 8.41 -6.43
CA GLY A 19 8.71 7.36 -7.41
C GLY A 19 7.59 6.34 -7.51
N GLU A 20 7.92 5.18 -8.06
CA GLU A 20 6.99 4.06 -8.27
C GLU A 20 7.07 3.06 -7.11
N LYS A 21 5.93 2.46 -6.76
CA LYS A 21 5.81 1.49 -5.68
C LYS A 21 4.77 0.41 -5.98
N GLU A 22 5.05 -0.81 -5.54
CA GLU A 22 4.11 -1.91 -5.55
C GLU A 22 3.06 -1.77 -4.43
N VAL A 23 1.78 -1.84 -4.80
CA VAL A 23 0.63 -1.82 -3.88
C VAL A 23 -0.21 -3.07 -4.12
N PRO A 24 -0.67 -3.80 -3.09
CA PRO A 24 -1.47 -5.00 -3.27
C PRO A 24 -2.80 -4.75 -3.99
N ASN A 25 -3.15 -5.62 -4.94
CA ASN A 25 -4.39 -5.50 -5.73
C ASN A 25 -5.66 -5.70 -4.89
N PHE A 26 -5.57 -6.45 -3.79
CA PHE A 26 -6.71 -6.66 -2.88
C PHE A 26 -6.95 -5.48 -1.93
N ALA A 27 -6.00 -4.53 -1.85
CA ALA A 27 -6.10 -3.39 -0.95
C ALA A 27 -6.73 -2.19 -1.67
N TYR A 28 -7.70 -1.55 -0.99
CA TYR A 28 -8.34 -0.32 -1.46
C TYR A 28 -7.49 0.94 -1.27
N TYR A 29 -6.48 0.89 -0.40
CA TYR A 29 -5.56 2.02 -0.20
C TYR A 29 -4.50 2.09 -1.31
N GLY A 30 -3.89 3.26 -1.51
CA GLY A 30 -2.85 3.50 -2.52
C GLY A 30 -1.44 3.68 -1.95
N VAL A 31 -0.53 4.18 -2.79
CA VAL A 31 0.91 4.37 -2.48
C VAL A 31 1.16 5.25 -1.27
N GLN A 32 0.36 6.31 -1.08
CA GLN A 32 0.54 7.23 0.05
C GLN A 32 0.32 6.54 1.39
N THR A 33 -0.74 5.73 1.50
CA THR A 33 -1.01 4.95 2.71
C THR A 33 0.08 3.91 2.95
N MET A 34 0.56 3.24 1.90
CA MET A 34 1.67 2.30 2.01
C MET A 34 2.93 2.99 2.56
N ARG A 35 3.28 4.17 2.04
CA ARG A 35 4.41 4.95 2.55
C ARG A 35 4.21 5.42 3.98
N ALA A 36 3.00 5.80 4.37
CA ALA A 36 2.70 6.17 5.75
C ALA A 36 2.94 5.00 6.72
N VAL A 37 2.56 3.78 6.34
CA VAL A 37 2.81 2.57 7.14
C VAL A 37 4.32 2.30 7.28
N GLU A 38 5.09 2.46 6.20
CA GLU A 38 6.55 2.25 6.22
C GLU A 38 7.31 3.34 6.98
N ASN A 39 6.89 4.59 6.85
CA ASN A 39 7.58 5.75 7.43
C ASN A 39 7.24 6.00 8.89
N PHE A 40 6.07 5.57 9.37
CA PHE A 40 5.60 5.83 10.74
C PHE A 40 5.31 4.55 11.55
N PRO A 41 6.27 3.62 11.73
CA PRO A 41 6.11 2.47 12.60
C PRO A 41 6.33 2.85 14.07
N ILE A 42 5.42 3.63 14.66
CA ILE A 42 5.64 4.19 16.01
C ILE A 42 5.28 3.18 17.11
N THR A 43 4.00 2.80 17.22
CA THR A 43 3.47 2.04 18.37
C THR A 43 2.62 0.83 17.99
N GLY A 44 2.28 0.67 16.70
CA GLY A 44 1.38 -0.38 16.23
C GLY A 44 -0.11 -0.17 16.58
N TYR A 45 -0.45 0.90 17.31
CA TYR A 45 -1.85 1.26 17.55
C TYR A 45 -2.54 1.66 16.24
N LYS A 46 -3.70 1.07 15.98
CA LYS A 46 -4.55 1.44 14.85
C LYS A 46 -5.36 2.68 15.18
N ILE A 47 -5.75 3.43 14.15
CA ILE A 47 -6.71 4.53 14.27
C ILE A 47 -8.03 3.97 14.82
N HIS A 48 -8.65 4.73 15.73
CA HIS A 48 -9.94 4.36 16.31
C HIS A 48 -11.02 4.25 15.21
N GLU A 49 -11.80 3.17 15.20
CA GLU A 49 -12.81 2.92 14.17
C GLU A 49 -13.83 4.05 14.04
N GLY A 50 -14.20 4.67 15.16
CA GLY A 50 -15.12 5.82 15.16
C GLY A 50 -14.62 6.99 14.30
N LEU A 51 -13.30 7.20 14.22
CA LEU A 51 -12.72 8.21 13.34
C LEU A 51 -12.83 7.77 11.87
N ILE A 52 -12.51 6.51 11.57
CA ILE A 52 -12.60 5.96 10.20
C ILE A 52 -14.03 6.10 9.65
N ARG A 53 -15.04 5.76 10.47
CA ARG A 53 -16.45 5.87 10.08
C ARG A 53 -16.92 7.31 9.92
N ALA A 54 -16.32 8.27 10.62
CA ALA A 54 -16.65 9.69 10.49
C ALA A 54 -16.05 10.33 9.22
N PHE A 55 -15.01 9.73 8.64
CA PHE A 55 -14.40 10.17 7.38
C PHE A 55 -15.07 9.59 6.13
N ALA A 56 -15.87 8.53 6.28
CA ALA A 56 -16.60 7.85 5.20
C ALA A 56 -17.90 8.59 4.84
#